data_AF-A0A1G2YSW7-F1
#
_entry.id   AF-A0A1G2YSW7-F1
#
_cell.length_a   1.000
_cell.length_b   1.000
_cell.length_c   1.000
_cell.angle_alpha   90.00
_cell.angle_beta   90.00
_cell.angle_gamma   90.00
#
_symmetry.space_group_name_H-M   'P 1'
#
loop_
_entity.id
_entity.type
_entity.pdbx_description
1 polymer ?
#
loop_
_entity_poly.entity_id
_entity_poly.type
_entity_poly.pdbx_seq_one_letter_code
_entity_poly.pdbx_strand_id
1 'polypeptide(L)'
;MSNEIHINYSSGSTVYTVIRNSCGQVWYLSGQVFEDWGTYGHDAMDYSLPLTDKAGSRYVGDFDADIPAGRYTIQAFLQAGANPADGDTLIEAREIIWRESGELTADKVLVNKAVQNKSTGAIDYYDDDGQTILLTITPSEDESSITRLPS
;
A
#
# COMPACT_ATOMS: atom_id res chain seq x y z
N MET A 1 1.81 -2.22 -13.08
CA MET A 1 2.36 -2.47 -11.74
C MET A 1 3.63 -3.28 -11.93
N SER A 2 4.75 -2.77 -11.44
CA SER A 2 6.04 -3.46 -11.49
C SER A 2 6.97 -2.92 -10.39
N ASN A 3 7.52 -3.84 -9.60
CA ASN A 3 8.54 -3.64 -8.57
C ASN A 3 8.08 -2.72 -7.42
N GLU A 4 6.85 -2.86 -6.92
CA GLU A 4 6.38 -2.10 -5.76
C GLU A 4 6.94 -2.63 -4.43
N ILE A 5 7.23 -3.94 -4.36
CA ILE A 5 7.81 -4.55 -3.18
C ILE A 5 9.32 -4.47 -3.27
N HIS A 6 9.92 -3.93 -2.21
CA HIS A 6 11.35 -3.74 -2.09
C HIS A 6 11.85 -4.31 -0.77
N ILE A 7 12.79 -5.26 -0.80
CA ILE A 7 13.40 -5.87 0.39
C ILE A 7 14.91 -5.77 0.29
N ASN A 8 15.57 -5.44 1.39
CA ASN A 8 17.02 -5.40 1.46
C ASN A 8 17.53 -6.62 2.21
N TYR A 9 18.22 -7.50 1.51
CA TYR A 9 18.82 -8.72 2.08
C TYR A 9 20.05 -9.12 1.28
N SER A 10 20.98 -9.86 1.86
CA SER A 10 22.19 -10.32 1.16
C SER A 10 21.84 -11.11 -0.11
N SER A 11 22.33 -10.64 -1.26
CA SER A 11 22.12 -11.28 -2.57
C SER A 11 22.59 -12.73 -2.62
N GLY A 12 22.05 -13.49 -3.57
CA GLY A 12 22.31 -14.93 -3.75
C GLY A 12 21.37 -15.84 -2.96
N SER A 13 20.45 -15.27 -2.19
CA SER A 13 19.40 -15.98 -1.47
C SER A 13 18.10 -16.04 -2.29
N THR A 14 17.21 -16.99 -1.95
CA THR A 14 15.83 -16.99 -2.45
C THR A 14 14.93 -16.36 -1.39
N VAL A 15 14.22 -15.30 -1.77
CA VAL A 15 13.36 -14.53 -0.87
C VAL A 15 11.97 -14.44 -1.48
N TYR A 16 10.95 -14.62 -0.65
CA TYR A 16 9.56 -14.38 -1.01
C TYR A 16 8.90 -13.50 0.05
N THR A 17 7.72 -12.99 -0.28
CA THR A 17 6.89 -12.26 0.67
C THR A 17 5.51 -12.87 0.80
N VAL A 18 4.83 -12.56 1.89
CA VAL A 18 3.39 -12.74 2.05
C VAL A 18 2.79 -11.40 2.48
N ILE A 19 1.54 -11.17 2.12
CA ILE A 19 0.81 -9.94 2.45
C ILE A 19 -0.24 -10.25 3.50
N ARG A 20 -0.26 -9.48 4.59
CA ARG A 20 -1.30 -9.57 5.61
C ARG A 20 -2.15 -8.32 5.68
N ASN A 21 -3.46 -8.49 5.87
CA ASN A 21 -4.36 -7.37 6.15
C ASN A 21 -4.37 -7.02 7.65
N SER A 22 -5.12 -5.97 8.02
CA SER A 22 -5.23 -5.51 9.41
C SER A 22 -5.89 -6.50 10.37
N CYS A 23 -6.57 -7.52 9.85
CA CYS A 23 -7.15 -8.61 10.64
C CYS A 23 -6.16 -9.76 10.87
N GLY A 24 -4.95 -9.68 10.30
CA GLY A 24 -3.92 -10.72 10.37
C GLY A 24 -4.09 -11.85 9.34
N GLN A 25 -5.11 -11.78 8.49
CA GLN A 25 -5.33 -12.72 7.39
C GLN A 25 -4.27 -12.53 6.31
N VAL A 26 -3.97 -13.60 5.58
CA VAL A 26 -2.95 -13.65 4.52
C VAL A 26 -3.62 -13.69 3.15
N TRP A 27 -2.99 -13.03 2.15
CA TRP A 27 -3.46 -13.05 0.77
C TRP A 27 -3.20 -14.41 0.11
N TYR A 28 -4.28 -15.08 -0.31
CA TYR A 28 -4.21 -16.30 -1.11
C TYR A 28 -4.22 -15.95 -2.60
N LEU A 29 -3.10 -16.18 -3.29
CA LEU A 29 -2.89 -15.71 -4.67
C LEU A 29 -3.87 -16.33 -5.66
N SER A 30 -4.08 -17.65 -5.58
CA SER A 30 -4.93 -18.36 -6.56
C SER A 30 -6.42 -18.08 -6.36
N GLY A 31 -6.84 -17.85 -5.11
CA GLY A 31 -8.24 -17.55 -4.78
C GLY A 31 -8.56 -16.06 -4.72
N GLN A 32 -7.55 -15.20 -4.77
CA GLN A 32 -7.65 -13.74 -4.71
C GLN A 32 -8.50 -13.27 -3.52
N VAL A 33 -8.21 -13.82 -2.34
CA VAL A 33 -8.95 -13.54 -1.12
C VAL A 33 -8.01 -13.50 0.07
N PHE A 34 -8.36 -12.68 1.06
CA PHE A 34 -7.73 -12.76 2.38
C PHE A 34 -8.40 -13.84 3.22
N GLU A 35 -7.59 -14.72 3.79
CA GLU A 35 -8.05 -15.82 4.63
C GLU A 35 -7.10 -16.07 5.81
N ASP A 36 -7.51 -16.88 6.77
CA ASP A 36 -6.63 -17.27 7.87
C ASP A 36 -5.51 -18.20 7.35
N TRP A 37 -4.33 -18.11 7.94
CA TRP A 37 -3.22 -19.00 7.57
C TRP A 37 -3.60 -20.46 7.81
N GLY A 38 -3.39 -21.34 6.82
CA GLY A 38 -3.74 -22.75 6.93
C GLY A 38 -5.16 -23.08 6.48
N THR A 39 -5.92 -22.11 6.00
CA THR A 39 -7.28 -22.35 5.47
C THR A 39 -7.20 -23.39 4.35
N TYR A 40 -8.08 -24.40 4.39
CA TYR A 40 -8.09 -25.52 3.45
C TYR A 40 -6.76 -26.30 3.30
N GLY A 41 -5.84 -26.16 4.26
CA GLY A 41 -4.52 -26.79 4.20
C GLY A 41 -3.51 -26.05 3.34
N HIS A 42 -3.81 -24.79 2.95
CA HIS A 42 -2.86 -23.92 2.29
C HIS A 42 -1.66 -23.59 3.20
N ASP A 43 -0.47 -23.48 2.61
CA ASP A 43 0.76 -23.22 3.34
C ASP A 43 1.52 -22.00 2.75
N ALA A 44 2.74 -21.76 3.22
CA ALA A 44 3.58 -20.68 2.71
C ALA A 44 3.70 -20.65 1.17
N MET A 45 3.65 -21.80 0.49
CA MET A 45 3.74 -21.87 -0.98
C MET A 45 2.54 -21.20 -1.64
N ASP A 46 1.33 -21.41 -1.12
CA ASP A 46 0.08 -20.84 -1.62
C ASP A 46 -0.04 -19.32 -1.42
N TYR A 47 0.64 -18.81 -0.40
CA TYR A 47 0.63 -17.39 -0.02
C TYR A 47 1.85 -16.60 -0.53
N SER A 48 2.82 -17.29 -1.14
CA SER A 48 4.12 -16.69 -1.50
C SER A 48 4.06 -15.84 -2.77
N LEU A 49 4.56 -14.61 -2.65
CA LEU A 49 4.91 -13.73 -3.76
C LEU A 49 6.44 -13.75 -3.94
N PRO A 50 6.98 -14.33 -5.02
CA PRO A 50 8.41 -14.46 -5.21
C PRO A 50 9.07 -13.09 -5.47
N LEU A 51 10.26 -12.88 -4.92
CA LEU A 51 11.08 -11.71 -5.22
C LEU A 51 12.26 -12.06 -6.14
N THR A 52 12.61 -11.12 -7.00
CA THR A 52 13.79 -11.20 -7.88
C THR A 52 14.97 -10.47 -7.23
N ASP A 53 16.10 -11.16 -7.06
CA ASP A 53 17.37 -10.55 -6.69
C ASP A 53 17.88 -9.66 -7.83
N LYS A 54 18.10 -8.37 -7.55
CA LYS A 54 18.68 -7.38 -8.49
C LYS A 54 20.16 -7.14 -8.23
N ALA A 55 20.81 -8.00 -7.45
CA ALA A 55 22.13 -7.81 -6.87
C ALA A 55 22.17 -6.60 -5.92
N GLY A 56 23.35 -6.30 -5.34
CA GLY A 56 23.52 -5.15 -4.45
C GLY A 56 22.67 -5.21 -3.18
N SER A 57 22.31 -6.42 -2.74
CA SER A 57 21.43 -6.66 -1.60
C SER A 57 20.00 -6.15 -1.78
N ARG A 58 19.50 -6.13 -3.02
CA ARG A 58 18.16 -5.62 -3.36
C ARG A 58 17.30 -6.70 -3.99
N TYR A 59 16.17 -6.98 -3.36
CA TYR A 59 15.12 -7.85 -3.90
C TYR A 59 13.91 -7.00 -4.26
N VAL A 60 13.32 -7.31 -5.42
CA VAL A 60 12.13 -6.61 -5.92
C VAL A 60 11.05 -7.59 -6.35
N GLY A 61 9.80 -7.21 -6.16
CA GLY A 61 8.65 -7.99 -6.61
C GLY A 61 7.42 -7.12 -6.77
N ASP A 62 6.38 -7.71 -7.30
CA ASP A 62 5.14 -7.00 -7.60
C ASP A 62 4.13 -7.21 -6.48
N PHE A 63 3.38 -6.16 -6.16
CA PHE A 63 2.18 -6.32 -5.34
C PHE A 63 1.06 -6.87 -6.24
N ASP A 64 0.27 -7.80 -5.73
CA ASP A 64 -0.81 -8.39 -6.51
C ASP A 64 -1.86 -7.32 -6.87
N ALA A 65 -2.24 -7.28 -8.14
CA ALA A 65 -3.11 -6.26 -8.72
C ALA A 65 -4.54 -6.33 -8.16
N ASP A 66 -4.96 -7.50 -7.67
CA ASP A 66 -6.30 -7.74 -7.16
C ASP A 66 -6.43 -7.44 -5.66
N ILE A 67 -5.33 -7.04 -5.00
CA ILE A 67 -5.40 -6.56 -3.61
C ILE A 67 -5.96 -5.13 -3.59
N PRO A 68 -7.11 -4.91 -2.91
CA PRO A 68 -7.76 -3.59 -2.86
C PRO A 68 -6.93 -2.58 -2.06
N ALA A 69 -7.25 -1.30 -2.22
CA ALA A 69 -6.64 -0.24 -1.41
C ALA A 69 -6.86 -0.50 0.09
N GLY A 70 -5.81 -0.32 0.90
CA GLY A 70 -5.87 -0.71 2.31
C GLY A 70 -4.56 -0.61 3.05
N ARG A 71 -4.59 -1.02 4.33
CA ARG A 71 -3.40 -1.14 5.18
C ARG A 71 -2.97 -2.59 5.24
N TYR A 72 -1.69 -2.82 4.97
CA TYR A 72 -1.14 -4.17 4.90
C TYR A 72 0.21 -4.27 5.58
N THR A 73 0.56 -5.47 6.02
CA THR A 73 1.91 -5.83 6.42
C THR A 73 2.52 -6.70 5.35
N ILE A 74 3.66 -6.28 4.79
CA ILE A 74 4.51 -7.12 3.95
C ILE A 74 5.47 -7.85 4.90
N GLN A 75 5.49 -9.19 4.84
CA GLN A 75 6.46 -10.00 5.55
C GLN A 75 7.34 -10.74 4.55
N ALA A 76 8.65 -10.61 4.66
CA ALA A 76 9.61 -11.26 3.79
C ALA A 76 10.33 -12.41 4.51
N PHE A 77 10.52 -13.52 3.79
CA PHE A 77 11.06 -14.75 4.31
C PHE A 77 12.23 -15.24 3.47
N LEU A 78 13.25 -15.79 4.14
CA LEU A 78 14.35 -16.51 3.52
C LEU A 78 13.94 -17.97 3.31
N GLN A 79 13.85 -18.37 2.04
CA GLN A 79 13.51 -19.74 1.66
C GLN A 79 14.72 -20.66 1.88
N ALA A 80 14.59 -21.65 2.77
CA ALA A 80 15.66 -22.59 3.08
C ALA A 80 15.70 -23.80 2.12
N GLY A 81 14.57 -24.17 1.54
CA GLY A 81 14.39 -25.35 0.70
C GLY A 81 14.10 -25.05 -0.77
N ALA A 82 13.62 -26.07 -1.49
CA ALA A 82 13.24 -25.92 -2.90
C ALA A 82 11.93 -25.14 -3.09
N ASN A 83 11.05 -25.16 -2.08
CA ASN A 83 9.78 -24.43 -2.06
C ASN A 83 9.67 -23.60 -0.78
N PRO A 84 8.89 -22.50 -0.79
CA PRO A 84 8.47 -21.80 0.43
C PRO A 84 7.85 -22.76 1.44
N ALA A 85 8.14 -22.56 2.73
CA ALA A 85 7.64 -23.41 3.81
C ALA A 85 7.36 -22.60 5.08
N ASP A 86 6.41 -23.06 5.89
CA ASP A 86 6.01 -22.42 7.16
C ASP A 86 7.15 -22.27 8.17
N GLY A 87 8.22 -23.07 8.02
CA GLY A 87 9.43 -23.00 8.84
C GLY A 87 10.51 -22.05 8.32
N ASP A 88 10.29 -21.36 7.20
CA ASP A 88 11.24 -20.40 6.64
C ASP A 88 11.45 -19.19 7.57
N THR A 89 12.62 -18.58 7.48
CA THR A 89 13.02 -17.54 8.43
C THR A 89 12.47 -16.18 8.02
N LEU A 90 11.70 -15.53 8.89
CA LEU A 90 11.29 -14.13 8.72
C LEU A 90 12.52 -13.22 8.77
N ILE A 91 12.74 -12.43 7.72
CA ILE A 91 13.89 -11.51 7.62
C ILE A 91 13.50 -10.03 7.73
N GLU A 92 12.27 -9.67 7.32
CA GLU A 92 11.76 -8.31 7.38
C GLU A 92 10.24 -8.35 7.52
N ALA A 93 9.67 -7.38 8.25
CA ALA A 93 8.25 -7.07 8.21
C ALA A 93 8.07 -5.55 8.22
N ARG A 94 7.19 -5.03 7.36
CA ARG A 94 6.84 -3.61 7.34
C ARG A 94 5.38 -3.39 7.04
N GLU A 95 4.82 -2.32 7.59
CA GLU A 95 3.47 -1.86 7.28
C GLU A 95 3.50 -0.87 6.12
N ILE A 96 2.48 -0.95 5.27
CA ILE A 96 2.27 -0.05 4.13
C ILE A 96 0.81 0.39 4.06
N ILE A 97 0.59 1.50 3.37
CA ILE A 97 -0.73 1.90 2.88
C ILE A 97 -0.71 1.70 1.37
N TRP A 98 -1.52 0.78 0.86
CA TRP A 98 -1.64 0.47 -0.56
C TRP A 98 -2.82 1.20 -1.19
N ARG A 99 -2.66 1.66 -2.43
CA ARG A 99 -3.69 2.42 -3.17
C ARG A 99 -4.05 1.83 -4.53
N GLU A 100 -3.87 0.53 -4.74
CA GLU A 100 -4.10 -0.17 -6.04
C GLU A 100 -3.16 0.24 -7.18
N SER A 101 -2.49 1.39 -7.05
CA SER A 101 -1.52 1.93 -8.01
C SER A 101 -0.10 2.02 -7.44
N GLY A 102 0.07 1.74 -6.14
CA GLY A 102 1.34 1.89 -5.44
C GLY A 102 1.18 2.14 -3.94
N GLU A 103 2.29 2.02 -3.21
CA GLU A 103 2.39 2.41 -1.81
C GLU A 103 2.23 3.93 -1.66
N LEU A 104 1.44 4.36 -0.67
CA LEU A 104 1.35 5.73 -0.21
C LEU A 104 2.52 6.01 0.75
N THR A 105 3.41 6.92 0.35
CA THR A 105 4.57 7.33 1.13
C THR A 105 4.38 8.72 1.73
N ALA A 106 5.23 9.09 2.69
CA ALA A 106 5.20 10.44 3.27
C ALA A 106 5.38 11.52 2.20
N ASP A 107 6.29 11.33 1.24
CA ASP A 107 6.49 12.27 0.14
C ASP A 107 5.21 12.46 -0.68
N LYS A 108 4.48 11.37 -0.95
CA LYS A 108 3.20 11.42 -1.66
C LYS A 108 2.13 12.20 -0.88
N VAL A 109 2.07 12.02 0.43
CA VAL A 109 1.17 12.81 1.30
C VAL A 109 1.58 14.28 1.34
N LEU A 110 2.89 14.58 1.36
CA LEU A 110 3.42 15.95 1.41
C LEU A 110 3.29 16.69 0.07
N VAL A 111 3.24 15.96 -1.04
CA VAL A 111 3.00 16.52 -2.38
C VAL A 111 1.55 16.96 -2.58
N ASN A 112 0.60 16.47 -1.77
CA ASN A 112 -0.79 16.95 -1.81
C ASN A 112 -0.81 18.47 -1.56
N LYS A 113 -0.88 19.19 -2.66
CA LYS A 113 -0.81 20.64 -2.70
C LYS A 113 -2.23 21.16 -2.77
N ALA A 114 -2.64 21.96 -1.79
CA ALA A 114 -3.79 22.82 -1.98
C ALA A 114 -3.37 23.97 -2.90
N VAL A 115 -3.97 24.07 -4.09
CA VAL A 115 -3.78 25.22 -4.98
C VAL A 115 -5.03 26.07 -4.94
N GLN A 116 -4.90 27.28 -4.40
CA GLN A 116 -5.98 28.25 -4.49
C GLN A 116 -5.89 29.02 -5.81
N ASN A 117 -6.93 28.93 -6.62
CA ASN A 117 -7.15 29.84 -7.71
C ASN A 117 -7.59 31.20 -7.16
N LYS A 118 -6.70 32.19 -7.25
CA LYS A 118 -6.94 33.53 -6.70
C LYS A 118 -8.05 34.32 -7.42
N SER A 119 -8.38 33.99 -8.67
CA SER A 119 -9.44 34.69 -9.40
C SER A 119 -10.83 34.12 -9.13
N THR A 120 -10.93 32.84 -8.75
CA THR A 120 -12.21 32.18 -8.47
C THR A 120 -12.42 31.84 -6.99
N GLY A 121 -11.39 31.97 -6.16
CA GLY A 121 -11.41 31.55 -4.75
C GLY A 121 -11.38 30.04 -4.55
N ALA A 122 -11.48 29.24 -5.63
CA ALA A 122 -11.49 27.79 -5.58
C ALA A 122 -10.17 27.24 -5.02
N ILE A 123 -10.26 26.19 -4.21
CA ILE A 123 -9.13 25.47 -3.64
C ILE A 123 -9.19 24.05 -4.17
N ASP A 124 -8.25 23.71 -5.04
CA ASP A 124 -8.09 22.37 -5.59
C ASP A 124 -7.07 21.58 -4.75
N TYR A 125 -7.48 20.40 -4.32
CA TYR A 125 -6.62 19.42 -3.66
C TYR A 125 -6.24 18.38 -4.70
N TYR A 126 -4.94 18.23 -4.95
CA TYR A 126 -4.42 17.26 -5.90
C TYR A 126 -4.06 15.95 -5.20
N ASP A 127 -4.08 14.86 -5.96
CA ASP A 127 -3.44 13.60 -5.61
C ASP A 127 -1.91 13.74 -5.62
N ASP A 128 -1.22 12.67 -5.24
CA ASP A 128 0.24 12.63 -5.16
C ASP A 128 0.95 12.74 -6.52
N ASP A 129 0.22 12.62 -7.63
CA ASP A 129 0.73 12.87 -8.98
C ASP A 129 0.82 14.37 -9.33
N GLY A 130 0.26 15.24 -8.47
CA GLY A 130 0.21 16.69 -8.67
C GLY A 130 -0.62 17.14 -9.89
N GLN A 131 -1.42 16.25 -10.47
CA GLN A 131 -2.22 16.47 -11.69
C GLN A 131 -3.70 16.15 -11.47
N THR A 132 -4.00 15.05 -10.78
CA THR A 132 -5.36 14.58 -10.53
C THR A 132 -5.99 15.38 -9.40
N ILE A 133 -7.09 16.08 -9.64
CA ILE A 133 -7.83 16.81 -8.60
C ILE A 133 -8.72 15.82 -7.85
N LEU A 134 -8.50 15.69 -6.54
CA LEU A 134 -9.30 14.87 -5.64
C LEU A 134 -10.53 15.61 -5.12
N LEU A 135 -10.38 16.92 -4.85
CA LEU A 135 -11.45 17.74 -4.29
C LEU A 135 -11.27 19.19 -4.70
N THR A 136 -12.34 19.81 -5.17
CA THR A 136 -12.43 21.26 -5.33
C THR A 136 -13.37 21.82 -4.28
N ILE A 137 -12.90 22.75 -3.46
CA ILE A 137 -13.73 23.55 -2.56
C ILE A 137 -13.86 24.94 -3.16
N THR A 138 -15.09 25.45 -3.25
CA THR A 138 -15.34 26.85 -3.64
C THR A 138 -16.03 27.55 -2.46
N PRO A 139 -15.26 28.15 -1.54
CA PRO A 139 -15.84 28.90 -0.43
C PRO A 139 -16.67 30.06 -0.99
N SER A 140 -17.94 30.16 -0.62
CA SER A 140 -18.72 31.39 -0.80
C SER A 140 -18.72 32.16 0.51
N GLU A 141 -18.40 33.45 0.43
CA GLU A 141 -18.69 34.39 1.50
C GLU A 141 -20.04 35.04 1.18
N ASP A 142 -21.13 34.35 1.55
CA ASP A 142 -22.45 34.96 1.51
C ASP A 142 -22.67 35.81 2.77
N GLU A 143 -23.23 37.01 2.60
CA GLU A 143 -23.49 37.94 3.69
C GLU A 143 -24.48 37.30 4.69
N SER A 144 -24.00 36.96 5.88
CA SER A 144 -24.83 36.38 6.94
C SER A 144 -25.47 37.48 7.78
N SER A 145 -26.79 37.68 7.67
CA SER A 145 -27.52 38.61 8.54
C SER A 145 -27.85 37.95 9.88
N ILE A 146 -27.39 38.54 10.99
CA ILE A 146 -27.81 38.15 12.35
C ILE A 146 -28.95 39.06 12.81
N THR A 147 -30.15 38.50 13.04
CA THR A 147 -31.27 39.25 13.64
C THR A 147 -31.23 39.09 15.16
N ARG A 148 -30.90 40.17 15.89
CA ARG A 148 -31.07 40.19 17.36
C ARG A 148 -32.50 40.61 17.69
N LEU A 149 -33.25 39.73 18.37
CA LEU A 149 -34.53 40.11 18.97
C LEU A 149 -34.25 40.93 20.24
N PRO A 150 -34.79 42.16 20.38
CA PRO A 150 -34.70 42.91 21.62
C PRO A 150 -35.54 42.23 22.71
N SER A 151 -35.00 42.19 23.93
CA SER A 151 -35.64 41.69 25.16
C SER A 151 -36.57 42.73 25.77
#